data_AF-A0A967Z8M2-F1
#
_entry.id   AF-A0A967Z8M2-F1
#
_cell.length_a   1.000
_cell.length_b   1.000
_cell.length_c   1.000
_cell.angle_alpha   90.00
_cell.angle_beta   90.00
_cell.angle_gamma   90.00
#
_symmetry.space_group_name_H-M   'P 1'
#
loop_
_entity.id
_entity.type
_entity.pdbx_description
1 polymer ?
#
loop_
_entity_poly.entity_id
_entity_poly.type
_entity_poly.pdbx_seq_one_letter_code
_entity_poly.pdbx_strand_id
1 'polypeptide(L)'
;MPSRRAFLGAIGMAAGMLAVKPPVLAQGRKIVRIGGKRVKTVDIHAHASIKDVEEIIRGTPVERTIGGPRILEPWRLAMMDEWGIDVSVISANQYWWYRTDDRALARDIIRVQDDGFAEWVARYPDRFVALTSPALQFPDLAAEQLDYAVNELGFRGASIAGHVNGVAPAGPEYDVFWSKCEELDVPVFTHPAGANNIVREDGLEFPGDLGNT
;
A
#
# COMPACT_ATOMS: atom_id res chain seq x y z
N MET A 1 -31.10 -15.13 58.40
CA MET A 1 -29.80 -14.48 58.11
C MET A 1 -28.77 -15.57 57.84
N PRO A 2 -28.35 -15.81 56.58
CA PRO A 2 -27.35 -16.82 56.27
C PRO A 2 -25.94 -16.30 56.60
N SER A 3 -25.10 -17.15 57.16
CA SER A 3 -23.80 -16.79 57.74
C SER A 3 -22.68 -16.68 56.70
N ARG A 4 -21.65 -15.88 57.03
CA ARG A 4 -20.50 -15.45 56.20
C ARG A 4 -19.61 -16.57 55.61
N ARG A 5 -19.94 -17.86 55.78
CA ARG A 5 -19.15 -18.99 55.27
C ARG A 5 -19.59 -19.51 53.89
N ALA A 6 -20.71 -19.02 53.35
CA ALA A 6 -21.21 -19.43 52.03
C ALA A 6 -20.66 -18.59 50.85
N PHE A 7 -19.80 -17.59 51.10
CA PHE A 7 -19.35 -16.63 50.07
C PHE A 7 -17.94 -16.90 49.50
N LEU A 8 -17.20 -17.92 49.96
CA LEU A 8 -15.80 -18.16 49.53
C LEU A 8 -15.51 -19.58 49.00
N GLY A 9 -16.53 -20.30 48.54
CA GLY A 9 -16.36 -21.65 47.94
C GLY A 9 -16.37 -21.70 46.41
N ALA A 10 -16.54 -20.57 45.72
CA ALA A 10 -16.72 -20.53 44.25
C ALA A 10 -15.51 -19.91 43.52
N ILE A 11 -14.29 -20.26 43.93
CA ILE A 11 -13.07 -19.95 43.17
C ILE A 11 -12.23 -21.23 43.10
N GLY A 12 -12.26 -21.91 41.96
CA GLY A 12 -11.44 -23.09 41.72
C GLY A 12 -11.61 -23.64 40.31
N MET A 13 -10.64 -23.33 39.45
CA MET A 13 -10.40 -23.85 38.09
C MET A 13 -11.23 -23.28 36.93
N ALA A 14 -10.94 -22.03 36.55
CA ALA A 14 -10.98 -21.65 35.14
C ALA A 14 -9.63 -22.04 34.51
N ALA A 15 -9.52 -23.29 34.08
CA ALA A 15 -8.43 -23.74 33.23
C ALA A 15 -8.51 -23.00 31.89
N GLY A 16 -7.38 -22.48 31.43
CA GLY A 16 -7.27 -21.70 30.20
C GLY A 16 -7.80 -22.48 28.99
N MET A 17 -8.97 -22.05 28.50
CA MET A 17 -9.27 -22.23 27.09
C MET A 17 -8.47 -21.15 26.37
N LEU A 18 -7.33 -21.53 25.77
CA LEU A 18 -6.92 -20.88 24.54
C LEU A 18 -8.17 -20.86 23.66
N ALA A 19 -8.66 -19.67 23.34
CA ALA A 19 -9.64 -19.51 22.27
C ALA A 19 -8.93 -19.92 20.98
N VAL A 20 -8.95 -21.23 20.69
CA VAL A 20 -8.75 -21.74 19.35
C VAL A 20 -9.85 -21.06 18.55
N LYS A 21 -9.48 -20.03 17.77
CA LYS A 21 -10.38 -19.49 16.76
C LYS A 21 -10.89 -20.72 16.01
N PRO A 22 -12.21 -20.94 15.92
CA PRO A 22 -12.73 -22.05 15.14
C PRO A 22 -12.05 -21.97 13.77
N PRO A 23 -11.70 -23.11 13.14
CA PRO A 23 -11.26 -23.08 11.76
C PRO A 23 -12.31 -22.26 11.03
N VAL A 24 -11.86 -21.19 10.35
CA VAL A 24 -12.74 -20.41 9.49
C VAL A 24 -13.31 -21.43 8.53
N LEU A 25 -14.54 -21.89 8.79
CA LEU A 25 -15.30 -22.69 7.84
C LEU A 25 -15.20 -21.89 6.56
N ALA A 26 -14.69 -22.52 5.49
CA ALA A 26 -14.41 -21.87 4.22
C ALA A 26 -15.66 -21.11 3.76
N GLN A 27 -15.75 -19.84 4.17
CA GLN A 27 -16.86 -18.99 3.83
C GLN A 27 -16.57 -18.65 2.39
N GLY A 28 -17.39 -19.20 1.48
CA GLY A 28 -17.24 -18.91 0.06
C GLY A 28 -17.15 -17.40 -0.14
N ARG A 29 -16.30 -16.97 -1.08
CA ARG A 29 -16.06 -15.56 -1.41
C ARG A 29 -17.38 -14.79 -1.47
N LYS A 30 -17.48 -13.73 -0.65
CA LYS A 30 -18.63 -12.82 -0.64
C LYS A 30 -18.75 -12.17 -2.02
N ILE A 31 -19.94 -12.26 -2.61
CA ILE A 31 -20.22 -11.69 -3.93
C ILE A 31 -21.09 -10.45 -3.77
N VAL A 32 -20.59 -9.31 -4.26
CA VAL A 32 -21.34 -8.05 -4.25
C VAL A 32 -22.31 -8.01 -5.43
N ARG A 33 -23.55 -7.57 -5.15
CA ARG A 33 -24.61 -7.41 -6.15
C ARG A 33 -25.24 -6.02 -6.06
N ILE A 34 -25.50 -5.41 -7.21
CA ILE A 34 -26.26 -4.15 -7.34
C ILE A 34 -27.47 -4.46 -8.24
N GLY A 35 -28.69 -4.21 -7.75
CA GLY A 35 -29.92 -4.54 -8.48
C GLY A 35 -30.02 -6.04 -8.85
N GLY A 36 -29.54 -6.92 -7.97
CA GLY A 36 -29.51 -8.37 -8.21
C GLY A 36 -28.41 -8.87 -9.16
N LYS A 37 -27.68 -7.98 -9.85
CA LYS A 37 -26.58 -8.35 -10.75
C LYS A 37 -25.24 -8.33 -10.02
N ARG A 38 -24.38 -9.32 -10.27
CA ARG A 38 -23.00 -9.33 -9.74
C ARG A 38 -22.24 -8.14 -10.31
N VAL A 39 -21.48 -7.46 -9.45
CA VAL A 39 -20.54 -6.40 -9.84
C VAL A 39 -19.13 -6.79 -9.44
N LYS A 40 -18.13 -6.35 -10.22
CA LYS A 40 -16.72 -6.52 -9.85
C LYS A 40 -16.33 -5.44 -8.86
N THR A 41 -15.78 -5.82 -7.72
CA THR A 41 -15.27 -4.89 -6.70
C THR A 41 -13.75 -4.78 -6.77
N VAL A 42 -13.27 -3.56 -6.92
CA VAL A 42 -11.83 -3.25 -6.95
C VAL A 42 -11.52 -2.34 -5.77
N ASP A 43 -10.63 -2.80 -4.89
CA ASP A 43 -10.07 -1.96 -3.83
C ASP A 43 -8.77 -1.34 -4.33
N ILE A 44 -8.78 -0.04 -4.62
CA ILE A 44 -7.60 0.69 -5.09
C ILE A 44 -6.65 1.11 -3.95
N HIS A 45 -7.15 1.17 -2.72
CA HIS A 45 -6.41 1.68 -1.56
C HIS A 45 -5.90 0.53 -0.69
N ALA A 46 -5.04 -0.32 -1.26
CA ALA A 46 -4.55 -1.49 -0.56
C ALA A 46 -3.06 -1.36 -0.21
N HIS A 47 -2.77 -1.03 1.06
CA HIS A 47 -1.38 -0.91 1.52
C HIS A 47 -0.69 -2.26 1.48
N ALA A 48 0.51 -2.32 0.92
CA ALA A 48 1.33 -3.52 0.89
C ALA A 48 2.79 -3.18 1.16
N SER A 49 3.54 -4.15 1.67
CA SER A 49 4.98 -4.04 1.90
C SER A 49 5.68 -5.35 1.56
N ILE A 50 6.89 -5.24 1.04
CA ILE A 50 7.84 -6.35 0.88
C ILE A 50 8.89 -6.23 1.98
N LYS A 51 9.03 -7.29 2.78
CA LYS A 51 9.90 -7.28 3.96
C LYS A 51 11.39 -7.24 3.59
N ASP A 52 11.74 -7.80 2.45
CA ASP A 52 13.13 -7.93 1.96
C ASP A 52 13.81 -6.57 1.77
N VAL A 53 13.04 -5.49 1.63
CA VAL A 53 13.57 -4.12 1.64
C VAL A 53 14.34 -3.80 2.93
N GLU A 54 14.04 -4.44 4.07
CA GLU A 54 14.80 -4.30 5.33
C GLU A 54 16.28 -4.63 5.17
N GLU A 55 16.64 -5.55 4.27
CA GLU A 55 18.02 -5.94 4.03
C GLU A 55 18.81 -4.82 3.34
N ILE A 56 18.17 -4.12 2.41
CA ILE A 56 18.76 -3.02 1.64
C ILE A 56 18.95 -1.76 2.50
N ILE A 57 17.98 -1.46 3.37
CA ILE A 57 18.01 -0.23 4.17
C ILE A 57 18.82 -0.36 5.46
N ARG A 58 19.32 -1.56 5.79
CA ARG A 58 20.10 -1.80 7.02
C ARG A 58 21.38 -0.97 7.04
N GLY A 59 21.60 -0.22 8.12
CA GLY A 59 22.75 0.66 8.28
C GLY A 59 22.67 1.96 7.46
N THR A 60 21.53 2.24 6.81
CA THR A 60 21.31 3.46 6.03
C THR A 60 20.53 4.50 6.83
N PRO A 61 20.55 5.79 6.44
CA PRO A 61 19.76 6.84 7.10
C PRO A 61 18.24 6.61 7.08
N VAL A 62 17.74 5.71 6.23
CA VAL A 62 16.31 5.38 6.10
C VAL A 62 15.93 4.06 6.77
N GLU A 63 16.86 3.42 7.50
CA GLU A 63 16.65 2.17 8.23
C GLU A 63 15.38 2.23 9.11
N ARG A 64 14.56 1.19 9.03
CA ARG A 64 13.35 1.02 9.84
C ARG A 64 12.84 -0.42 9.73
N THR A 65 12.00 -0.81 10.68
CA THR A 65 11.27 -2.08 10.59
C THR A 65 10.06 -1.97 9.65
N ILE A 66 9.95 -2.92 8.73
CA ILE A 66 8.81 -3.17 7.86
C ILE A 66 8.00 -4.31 8.47
N GLY A 67 6.90 -3.95 9.13
CA GLY A 67 6.11 -4.89 9.93
C GLY A 67 4.61 -4.63 9.88
N GLY A 68 3.86 -5.59 10.43
CA GLY A 68 2.42 -5.48 10.66
C GLY A 68 1.56 -6.06 9.53
N PRO A 69 0.24 -5.79 9.54
CA PRO A 69 -0.73 -6.40 8.63
C PRO A 69 -0.61 -5.90 7.18
N ARG A 70 0.43 -5.16 6.83
CA ARG A 70 0.65 -4.68 5.46
C ARG A 70 1.62 -5.58 4.68
N ILE A 71 2.34 -6.47 5.35
CA ILE A 71 3.16 -7.48 4.67
C ILE A 71 2.23 -8.39 3.87
N LEU A 72 2.58 -8.63 2.61
CA LEU A 72 1.82 -9.52 1.74
C LEU A 72 1.98 -10.97 2.18
N GLU A 73 0.85 -11.57 2.53
CA GLU A 73 0.78 -12.89 3.15
C GLU A 73 -0.55 -13.57 2.76
N PRO A 74 -0.63 -14.91 2.82
CA PRO A 74 -1.82 -15.64 2.38
C PRO A 74 -3.13 -15.24 3.06
N TRP A 75 -3.07 -14.72 4.30
CA TRP A 75 -4.27 -14.28 5.03
C TRP A 75 -5.02 -13.15 4.31
N ARG A 76 -4.34 -12.38 3.44
CA ARG A 76 -4.96 -11.27 2.71
C ARG A 76 -6.06 -11.73 1.75
N LEU A 77 -5.89 -12.90 1.14
CA LEU A 77 -6.91 -13.51 0.28
C LEU A 77 -8.18 -13.83 1.07
N ALA A 78 -8.04 -14.39 2.27
CA ALA A 78 -9.19 -14.69 3.13
C ALA A 78 -9.95 -13.42 3.51
N MET A 79 -9.22 -12.34 3.85
CA MET A 79 -9.85 -11.04 4.11
C MET A 79 -10.55 -10.46 2.88
N MET A 80 -9.95 -10.56 1.70
CA MET A 80 -10.59 -10.13 0.45
C MET A 80 -11.88 -10.93 0.19
N ASP A 81 -11.86 -12.24 0.40
CA ASP A 81 -13.02 -13.11 0.24
C ASP A 81 -14.13 -12.78 1.24
N GLU A 82 -13.79 -12.49 2.50
CA GLU A 82 -14.73 -12.09 3.55
C GLU A 82 -15.40 -10.74 3.23
N TRP A 83 -14.62 -9.77 2.74
CA TRP A 83 -15.11 -8.42 2.46
C TRP A 83 -15.80 -8.30 1.11
N GLY A 84 -15.63 -9.29 0.24
CA GLY A 84 -16.16 -9.31 -1.11
C GLY A 84 -15.39 -8.40 -2.04
N ILE A 85 -14.05 -8.38 -1.89
CA ILE A 85 -13.11 -7.69 -2.76
C ILE A 85 -12.65 -8.66 -3.85
N ASP A 86 -12.98 -8.34 -5.09
CA ASP A 86 -12.60 -9.18 -6.21
C ASP A 86 -11.12 -9.01 -6.58
N VAL A 87 -10.67 -7.75 -6.67
CA VAL A 87 -9.29 -7.37 -7.00
C VAL A 87 -8.81 -6.31 -6.00
N SER A 88 -7.59 -6.47 -5.51
CA SER A 88 -6.91 -5.49 -4.65
C SER A 88 -5.73 -4.89 -5.41
N VAL A 89 -5.68 -3.56 -5.51
CA VAL A 89 -4.57 -2.82 -6.11
C VAL A 89 -3.57 -2.47 -5.02
N ILE A 90 -2.41 -3.10 -5.04
CA ILE A 90 -1.39 -2.99 -4.00
C ILE A 90 -0.38 -1.88 -4.30
N SER A 91 0.02 -1.14 -3.27
CA SER A 91 1.01 -0.05 -3.34
C SER A 91 1.69 0.20 -1.99
N ALA A 92 2.89 0.78 -1.99
CA ALA A 92 3.75 0.95 -0.80
C ALA A 92 3.62 2.34 -0.12
N ASN A 93 2.39 2.73 0.17
CA ASN A 93 2.00 4.10 0.52
C ASN A 93 2.49 4.67 1.87
N GLN A 94 3.29 3.94 2.63
CA GLN A 94 3.78 4.38 3.95
C GLN A 94 5.28 4.67 3.99
N TYR A 95 6.01 4.21 2.99
CA TYR A 95 7.45 4.28 3.04
C TYR A 95 7.95 5.44 2.20
N TRP A 96 7.47 5.58 0.96
CA TRP A 96 7.83 6.58 -0.08
C TRP A 96 9.34 6.69 -0.39
N TRP A 97 10.18 6.41 0.58
CA TRP A 97 11.64 6.45 0.59
C TRP A 97 12.23 7.82 0.23
N TYR A 98 11.43 8.89 0.22
CA TYR A 98 11.84 10.26 -0.11
C TYR A 98 12.90 10.86 0.82
N ARG A 99 13.16 10.23 1.97
CA ARG A 99 14.16 10.69 2.93
C ARG A 99 15.60 10.27 2.58
N THR A 100 15.80 9.44 1.56
CA THR A 100 17.14 9.12 1.08
C THR A 100 17.56 10.10 -0.01
N ASP A 101 18.75 10.69 0.17
CA ASP A 101 19.43 11.49 -0.84
C ASP A 101 20.39 10.63 -1.70
N ASP A 102 20.55 9.35 -1.36
CA ASP A 102 21.28 8.38 -2.17
C ASP A 102 20.37 7.82 -3.27
N ARG A 103 20.64 8.23 -4.52
CA ARG A 103 19.91 7.81 -5.72
C ARG A 103 20.07 6.31 -6.01
N ALA A 104 21.23 5.72 -5.71
CA ALA A 104 21.44 4.29 -5.93
C ALA A 104 20.63 3.47 -4.91
N LEU A 105 20.67 3.87 -3.64
CA LEU A 105 19.85 3.27 -2.60
C LEU A 105 18.35 3.39 -2.92
N ALA A 106 17.88 4.55 -3.39
CA ALA A 106 16.49 4.73 -3.82
C ALA A 106 16.09 3.77 -4.95
N ARG A 107 16.99 3.56 -5.92
CA ARG A 107 16.78 2.59 -7.01
C ARG A 107 16.64 1.17 -6.48
N ASP A 108 17.57 0.73 -5.62
CA ASP A 108 17.60 -0.63 -5.11
C ASP A 108 16.38 -0.94 -4.23
N ILE A 109 15.95 0.02 -3.41
CA ILE A 109 14.75 -0.12 -2.58
C ILE A 109 13.50 -0.33 -3.45
N ILE A 110 13.27 0.53 -4.45
CA ILE A 110 12.08 0.42 -5.30
C ILE A 110 12.15 -0.84 -6.15
N ARG A 111 13.34 -1.25 -6.60
CA ARG A 111 13.53 -2.49 -7.35
C ARG A 111 13.09 -3.71 -6.55
N VAL A 112 13.60 -3.87 -5.33
CA VAL A 112 13.24 -5.01 -4.45
C VAL A 112 11.74 -5.00 -4.12
N GLN A 113 11.18 -3.81 -3.88
CA GLN A 113 9.76 -3.67 -3.59
C GLN A 113 8.87 -4.08 -4.77
N ASP A 114 9.18 -3.57 -5.97
CA ASP A 114 8.37 -3.81 -7.16
C ASP A 114 8.54 -5.25 -7.66
N ASP A 115 9.76 -5.80 -7.63
CA ASP A 115 9.99 -7.22 -7.97
C ASP A 115 9.20 -8.14 -7.00
N GLY A 116 9.20 -7.86 -5.70
CA GLY A 116 8.41 -8.62 -4.73
C GLY A 116 6.89 -8.48 -4.91
N PHE A 117 6.39 -7.30 -5.30
CA PHE A 117 4.99 -7.11 -5.67
C PHE A 117 4.64 -7.88 -6.96
N ALA A 118 5.52 -7.89 -7.95
CA ALA A 118 5.33 -8.64 -9.19
C ALA A 118 5.25 -10.14 -8.92
N GLU A 119 6.12 -10.69 -8.06
CA GLU A 119 6.02 -12.08 -7.62
C GLU A 119 4.69 -12.39 -6.94
N TRP A 120 4.20 -11.49 -6.07
CA TRP A 120 2.92 -11.68 -5.40
C TRP A 120 1.75 -11.67 -6.38
N VAL A 121 1.74 -10.71 -7.31
CA VAL A 121 0.75 -10.61 -8.39
C VAL A 121 0.78 -11.86 -9.25
N ALA A 122 1.96 -12.37 -9.62
CA ALA A 122 2.11 -13.58 -10.43
C ALA A 122 1.54 -14.84 -9.75
N ARG A 123 1.60 -14.92 -8.41
CA ARG A 123 0.97 -16.02 -7.65
C ARG A 123 -0.56 -15.97 -7.68
N TYR A 124 -1.13 -14.78 -7.83
CA TYR A 124 -2.58 -14.54 -7.71
C TYR A 124 -3.09 -13.47 -8.72
N PRO A 125 -2.91 -13.70 -10.04
CA PRO A 125 -3.08 -12.65 -11.06
C PRO A 125 -4.54 -12.19 -11.22
N ASP A 126 -5.51 -13.02 -10.87
CA ASP A 126 -6.93 -12.67 -10.89
C ASP A 126 -7.39 -11.88 -9.66
N ARG A 127 -6.50 -11.70 -8.67
CA ARG A 127 -6.81 -11.14 -7.35
C ARG A 127 -6.03 -9.86 -7.06
N PHE A 128 -4.85 -9.69 -7.63
CA PHE A 128 -4.01 -8.54 -7.37
C PHE A 128 -3.53 -7.86 -8.64
N VAL A 129 -3.38 -6.55 -8.52
CA VAL A 129 -2.71 -5.66 -9.47
C VAL A 129 -1.80 -4.77 -8.64
N ALA A 130 -0.67 -4.32 -9.17
CA ALA A 130 0.24 -3.43 -8.44
C ALA A 130 0.36 -2.05 -9.10
N LEU A 131 0.63 -1.06 -8.26
CA LEU A 131 1.13 0.26 -8.65
C LEU A 131 2.53 0.41 -8.05
N THR A 132 3.47 0.94 -8.83
CA THR A 132 4.80 1.27 -8.29
C THR A 132 4.66 2.47 -7.35
N SER A 133 5.54 2.58 -6.35
CA SER A 133 5.63 3.76 -5.49
C SER A 133 7.01 4.39 -5.68
N PRO A 134 7.22 5.13 -6.79
CA PRO A 134 8.55 5.47 -7.27
C PRO A 134 9.21 6.57 -6.43
N ALA A 135 10.52 6.69 -6.56
CA ALA A 135 11.37 7.63 -5.83
C ALA A 135 11.29 9.05 -6.42
N LEU A 136 10.15 9.73 -6.22
CA LEU A 136 9.87 11.06 -6.79
C LEU A 136 10.84 12.17 -6.37
N GLN A 137 11.67 11.99 -5.34
CA GLN A 137 12.76 12.93 -5.06
C GLN A 137 13.83 12.95 -6.15
N PHE A 138 13.82 11.95 -7.04
CA PHE A 138 14.61 11.88 -8.28
C PHE A 138 13.64 11.67 -9.46
N PRO A 139 13.02 12.73 -10.01
CA PRO A 139 11.93 12.59 -10.99
C PRO A 139 12.28 11.80 -12.25
N ASP A 140 13.53 11.91 -12.72
CA ASP A 140 14.07 11.13 -13.85
C ASP A 140 14.12 9.63 -13.52
N LEU A 141 14.63 9.27 -12.33
CA LEU A 141 14.63 7.90 -11.84
C LEU A 141 13.20 7.39 -11.61
N ALA A 142 12.29 8.23 -11.13
CA ALA A 142 10.89 7.85 -10.95
C ALA A 142 10.23 7.49 -12.29
N ALA A 143 10.57 8.21 -13.37
CA ALA A 143 10.14 7.87 -14.72
C ALA A 143 10.75 6.53 -15.19
N GLU A 144 12.05 6.28 -14.97
CA GLU A 144 12.70 4.99 -15.25
C GLU A 144 12.01 3.83 -14.49
N GLN A 145 11.67 4.05 -13.22
CA GLN A 145 11.02 3.06 -12.36
C GLN A 145 9.59 2.76 -12.80
N LEU A 146 8.84 3.78 -13.22
CA LEU A 146 7.50 3.62 -13.76
C LEU A 146 7.52 2.81 -15.06
N ASP A 147 8.44 3.13 -15.97
CA ASP A 147 8.62 2.41 -17.23
C ASP A 147 8.91 0.93 -16.97
N TYR A 148 9.88 0.63 -16.11
CA TYR A 148 10.19 -0.73 -15.68
C TYR A 148 8.97 -1.45 -15.09
N ALA A 149 8.28 -0.82 -14.15
CA ALA A 149 7.13 -1.42 -13.49
C ALA A 149 6.00 -1.75 -14.47
N VAL A 150 5.70 -0.86 -15.41
CA VAL A 150 4.61 -1.05 -16.37
C VAL A 150 5.00 -2.05 -17.46
N ASN A 151 6.15 -1.85 -18.11
CA ASN A 151 6.54 -2.61 -19.30
C ASN A 151 7.10 -3.98 -18.97
N GLU A 152 7.86 -4.11 -17.87
CA GLU A 152 8.53 -5.38 -17.51
C GLU A 152 7.74 -6.17 -16.47
N LEU A 153 7.12 -5.49 -15.49
CA LEU A 153 6.41 -6.15 -14.38
C LEU A 153 4.88 -6.21 -14.57
N GLY A 154 4.33 -5.49 -15.55
CA GLY A 154 2.89 -5.48 -15.84
C GLY A 154 2.05 -4.68 -14.82
N PHE A 155 2.67 -3.75 -14.10
CA PHE A 155 1.96 -2.86 -13.18
C PHE A 155 1.03 -1.92 -13.94
N ARG A 156 0.05 -1.34 -13.23
CA ARG A 156 -1.02 -0.53 -13.85
C ARG A 156 -0.93 0.96 -13.53
N GLY A 157 0.26 1.44 -13.19
CA GLY A 157 0.53 2.85 -12.92
C GLY A 157 1.33 3.08 -11.65
N ALA A 158 1.22 4.29 -11.11
CA ALA A 158 1.94 4.73 -9.93
C ALA A 158 1.01 5.08 -8.77
N SER A 159 1.50 4.89 -7.56
CA SER A 159 0.99 5.52 -6.35
C SER A 159 2.04 6.51 -5.85
N ILE A 160 1.64 7.71 -5.46
CA ILE A 160 2.55 8.77 -5.00
C ILE A 160 2.01 9.44 -3.74
N ALA A 161 2.88 10.05 -2.95
CA ALA A 161 2.42 10.93 -1.89
C ALA A 161 1.88 12.25 -2.47
N GLY A 162 1.05 12.96 -1.70
CA GLY A 162 0.68 14.35 -2.02
C GLY A 162 1.86 15.34 -1.99
N HIS A 163 3.03 14.94 -1.48
CA HIS A 163 4.23 15.78 -1.46
C HIS A 163 5.52 14.95 -1.40
N VAL A 164 6.61 15.51 -1.93
CA VAL A 164 7.97 15.02 -1.75
C VAL A 164 8.68 15.96 -0.78
N ASN A 165 8.93 15.52 0.46
CA ASN A 165 9.60 16.32 1.50
C ASN A 165 9.02 17.76 1.69
N GLY A 166 7.69 17.89 1.56
CA GLY A 166 6.98 19.16 1.72
C GLY A 166 6.84 19.98 0.43
N VAL A 167 7.30 19.49 -0.71
CA VAL A 167 7.09 20.11 -2.02
C VAL A 167 6.01 19.34 -2.78
N ALA A 168 5.04 20.05 -3.34
CA ALA A 168 4.02 19.43 -4.18
C ALA A 168 4.67 18.94 -5.50
N PRO A 169 4.35 17.73 -6.00
CA PRO A 169 4.95 17.18 -7.21
C PRO A 169 4.35 17.82 -8.48
N ALA A 170 4.26 19.15 -8.55
CA ALA A 170 3.62 19.89 -9.63
C ALA A 170 4.58 20.83 -10.37
N GLY A 171 5.78 21.06 -9.82
CA GLY A 171 6.79 21.90 -10.46
C GLY A 171 7.40 21.28 -11.73
N PRO A 172 8.04 22.08 -12.60
CA PRO A 172 8.60 21.62 -13.88
C PRO A 172 9.62 20.48 -13.76
N GLU A 173 10.29 20.36 -12.61
CA GLU A 173 11.19 19.25 -12.33
C GLU A 173 10.49 17.87 -12.37
N TYR A 174 9.17 17.83 -12.16
CA TYR A 174 8.36 16.62 -12.21
C TYR A 174 7.80 16.31 -13.61
N ASP A 175 7.94 17.22 -14.59
CA ASP A 175 7.40 17.05 -15.94
C ASP A 175 7.90 15.76 -16.60
N VAL A 176 9.15 15.36 -16.32
CA VAL A 176 9.71 14.09 -16.83
C VAL A 176 8.94 12.87 -16.33
N PHE A 177 8.48 12.89 -15.08
CA PHE A 177 7.65 11.82 -14.51
C PHE A 177 6.23 11.86 -15.08
N TRP A 178 5.61 13.05 -15.13
CA TRP A 178 4.26 13.21 -15.66
C TRP A 178 4.15 12.88 -17.15
N SER A 179 5.15 13.28 -17.94
CA SER A 179 5.25 12.91 -19.36
C SER A 179 5.35 11.40 -19.55
N LYS A 180 6.09 10.69 -18.67
CA LYS A 180 6.16 9.23 -18.72
C LYS A 180 4.84 8.57 -18.32
N CYS A 181 4.10 9.12 -17.35
CA CYS A 181 2.74 8.67 -17.02
C CYS A 181 1.79 8.79 -18.22
N GLU A 182 1.84 9.93 -18.93
CA GLU A 182 1.06 10.17 -20.14
C GLU A 182 1.46 9.21 -21.27
N GLU A 183 2.77 9.07 -21.53
CA GLU A 183 3.33 8.18 -22.56
C GLU A 183 2.85 6.73 -22.39
N LEU A 184 2.82 6.24 -21.15
CA LEU A 184 2.41 4.87 -20.82
C LEU A 184 0.88 4.71 -20.71
N ASP A 185 0.11 5.81 -20.76
CA ASP A 185 -1.34 5.84 -20.56
C ASP A 185 -1.77 5.14 -19.25
N VAL A 186 -1.10 5.49 -18.15
CA VAL A 186 -1.35 4.89 -16.82
C VAL A 186 -1.83 5.89 -15.78
N PRO A 187 -2.75 5.50 -14.88
CA PRO A 187 -3.20 6.35 -13.79
C PRO A 187 -2.13 6.57 -12.74
N VAL A 188 -2.21 7.72 -12.07
CA VAL A 188 -1.46 8.03 -10.85
C VAL A 188 -2.44 8.17 -9.68
N PHE A 189 -2.24 7.37 -8.63
CA PHE A 189 -3.00 7.41 -7.40
C PHE A 189 -2.27 8.24 -6.34
N THR A 190 -2.78 9.43 -6.02
CA THR A 190 -2.20 10.26 -4.96
C THR A 190 -2.74 9.86 -3.59
N HIS A 191 -1.87 9.31 -2.74
CA HIS A 191 -2.20 8.86 -1.40
C HIS A 191 -1.91 9.92 -0.32
N PRO A 192 -2.77 10.06 0.71
CA PRO A 192 -2.55 11.01 1.79
C PRO A 192 -1.32 10.63 2.64
N ALA A 193 -0.31 11.49 2.67
CA ALA A 193 0.90 11.30 3.48
C ALA A 193 0.72 11.82 4.91
N GLY A 194 -0.27 11.27 5.65
CA GLY A 194 -0.49 11.60 7.06
C GLY A 194 -1.12 12.98 7.32
N ALA A 195 -1.88 13.52 6.36
CA ALA A 195 -2.57 14.81 6.47
C ALA A 195 -1.65 16.02 6.80
N ASN A 196 -0.36 15.93 6.47
CA ASN A 196 0.49 17.11 6.38
C ASN A 196 0.04 17.94 5.17
N ASN A 197 -1.04 18.71 5.37
CA ASN A 197 -1.57 19.66 4.41
C ASN A 197 -0.54 20.79 4.26
N ILE A 198 0.42 20.58 3.37
CA ILE A 198 1.41 21.57 2.97
C ILE A 198 0.81 22.55 1.95
N VAL A 199 -0.38 23.09 2.24
CA VAL A 199 -0.91 24.22 1.47
C VAL A 199 0.04 25.38 1.76
N ARG A 200 0.93 25.65 0.82
CA ARG A 200 1.80 26.82 0.80
C ARG A 200 1.12 27.90 -0.03
N GLU A 201 1.47 29.17 0.20
CA GLU A 201 0.88 30.30 -0.54
C GLU A 201 1.08 30.16 -2.06
N ASP A 202 2.19 29.54 -2.48
CA ASP A 202 2.59 29.27 -3.87
C ASP A 202 2.18 27.86 -4.36
N GLY A 203 1.55 27.03 -3.52
CA GLY A 203 1.29 25.62 -3.82
C GLY A 203 0.31 25.36 -4.98
N LEU A 204 -0.37 26.41 -5.45
CA LEU A 204 -1.30 26.38 -6.58
C LEU A 204 -0.77 27.12 -7.83
N GLU A 205 0.48 27.59 -7.81
CA GLU A 205 1.08 28.31 -8.95
C GLU A 205 1.33 27.41 -10.18
N PHE A 206 1.36 26.09 -9.97
CA PHE A 206 1.60 25.09 -11.01
C PHE A 206 0.32 24.34 -11.42
N PRO A 207 0.31 23.67 -12.59
CA PRO A 207 -0.83 22.89 -13.06
C PRO A 207 -1.15 21.76 -12.05
N GLY A 208 -2.14 22.01 -11.20
CA GLY A 208 -2.41 21.24 -9.99
C GLY A 208 -3.54 21.87 -9.18
N ASP A 209 -3.75 23.18 -9.34
CA ASP A 209 -5.08 23.77 -9.18
C ASP A 209 -5.99 23.23 -10.28
N LEU A 210 -7.03 22.48 -9.92
CA LEU A 210 -8.06 22.02 -10.85
C LEU A 210 -8.92 23.18 -11.39
N GLY A 211 -8.59 24.44 -11.06
CA GLY A 211 -9.24 25.63 -11.61
C GLY A 211 -10.73 25.70 -11.28
N ASN A 212 -11.17 25.00 -10.24
CA ASN A 212 -12.57 24.96 -9.81
C ASN A 212 -12.85 26.07 -8.78
N THR A 213 -12.62 27.33 -9.17
CA THR A 213 -13.14 28.52 -8.46
C THR A 213 -14.15 29.26 -9.32
#